data_AF-A0A522TE02-F1
#
_entry.id   AF-A0A522TE02-F1
#
_cell.length_a   1.000
_cell.length_b   1.000
_cell.length_c   1.000
_cell.angle_alpha   90.00
_cell.angle_beta   90.00
_cell.angle_gamma   90.00
#
_symmetry.space_group_name_H-M   'P 1'
#
loop_
_entity.id
_entity.type
_entity.pdbx_description
1 polymer ?
#
loop_
_entity_poly.entity_id
_entity_poly.type
_entity_poly.pdbx_seq_one_letter_code
_entity_poly.pdbx_strand_id
1 'polypeptide(L)'
;MKLHRKSRRQTLVPLVLGIAASVSGLAIFSQTASASTSNSVSSLQGANSVTYEGTKGANKAPITQLKLNPSTIALGKTLFVESCASCHGDAAVGTSRAPNLQGLGAATIDFWVSTGRMPLADPTVQPIRKPPRFSRSQTLAIDAYVTSLASGGPHIPQVNLGAASLSAGEGLFATNCAACHTITGVGDALANSVYAPSLHNASTTQIAEAIRTGPLNMPRFGTGNLSNQQVADITKYVKNVIQHPNDVGGLGLGWVGPVAEGFVAILIGLGVLMIAGYWIGGRAHE
;
A
#
# COMPACT_ATOMS: atom_id res chain seq x y z
N MET A 1 -40.11 63.12 11.12
CA MET A 1 -40.14 62.63 12.52
C MET A 1 -38.83 61.91 12.78
N LYS A 2 -37.89 62.59 13.47
CA LYS A 2 -36.58 62.07 13.88
C LYS A 2 -36.78 61.05 15.01
N LEU A 3 -35.96 60.01 15.08
CA LEU A 3 -35.37 59.54 16.34
C LEU A 3 -34.16 58.63 16.08
N HIS A 4 -32.99 59.22 16.36
CA HIS A 4 -31.71 58.60 16.61
C HIS A 4 -31.76 57.62 17.79
N ARG A 5 -31.03 56.51 17.72
CA ARG A 5 -30.54 55.79 18.92
C ARG A 5 -29.23 55.06 18.58
N LYS A 6 -28.09 55.75 18.61
CA LYS A 6 -27.11 55.85 19.71
C LYS A 6 -26.58 54.50 20.23
N SER A 7 -25.33 54.24 19.83
CA SER A 7 -24.32 53.33 20.36
C SER A 7 -24.26 53.27 21.90
N ARG A 8 -24.03 52.06 22.42
CA ARG A 8 -23.26 51.87 23.66
C ARG A 8 -22.49 50.55 23.63
N ARG A 9 -21.18 50.64 23.43
CA ARG A 9 -20.20 49.65 23.87
C ARG A 9 -20.15 49.65 25.39
N GLN A 10 -20.18 48.47 26.02
CA GLN A 10 -19.67 48.28 27.37
C GLN A 10 -18.87 46.97 27.42
N THR A 11 -17.59 47.17 27.68
CA THR A 11 -16.57 46.21 28.13
C THR A 11 -16.90 45.67 29.51
N LEU A 12 -16.60 44.38 29.78
CA LEU A 12 -15.93 43.88 30.99
C LEU A 12 -15.68 42.36 30.89
N VAL A 13 -14.45 41.97 31.20
CA VAL A 13 -13.80 40.65 31.34
C VAL A 13 -13.09 40.71 32.72
N PRO A 14 -12.63 39.64 33.41
CA PRO A 14 -13.03 38.22 33.54
C PRO A 14 -13.31 37.84 35.04
N LEU A 15 -13.74 36.59 35.32
CA LEU A 15 -13.52 35.98 36.64
C LEU A 15 -12.83 34.62 36.48
N VAL A 16 -11.63 34.56 37.04
CA VAL A 16 -10.76 33.38 37.19
C VAL A 16 -11.15 32.67 38.48
N LEU A 17 -11.23 31.34 38.48
CA LEU A 17 -11.08 30.54 39.70
C LEU A 17 -10.24 29.29 39.37
N GLY A 18 -9.00 29.28 39.87
CA GLY A 18 -8.12 28.12 39.90
C GLY A 18 -8.15 27.48 41.29
N ILE A 19 -7.91 26.17 41.35
CA ILE A 19 -7.54 25.46 42.57
C ILE A 19 -6.29 24.65 42.26
N ALA A 20 -5.18 25.03 42.89
CA ALA A 20 -3.94 24.29 42.98
C ALA A 20 -3.91 23.55 44.33
N ALA A 21 -3.48 22.30 44.33
CA ALA A 21 -3.12 21.58 45.54
C ALA A 21 -1.69 21.04 45.38
N SER A 22 -0.79 21.58 46.19
CA SER A 22 0.61 21.21 46.35
C SER A 22 0.77 20.22 47.49
N VAL A 23 1.59 19.17 47.30
CA VAL A 23 2.20 18.42 48.40
C VAL A 23 3.69 18.30 48.11
N SER A 24 4.50 18.94 48.95
CA SER A 24 5.95 18.83 49.02
C SER A 24 6.33 17.66 49.94
N GLY A 25 7.38 16.91 49.58
CA GLY A 25 7.89 15.79 50.40
C GLY A 25 9.31 15.38 50.03
N LEU A 26 10.26 16.11 50.62
CA LEU A 26 11.65 15.81 51.02
C LEU A 26 12.34 14.51 50.54
N ALA A 27 13.56 14.68 50.00
CA ALA A 27 14.55 13.65 49.72
C ALA A 27 15.38 13.28 50.97
N ILE A 28 15.64 11.98 51.19
CA ILE A 28 16.75 11.47 52.02
C ILE A 28 17.39 10.26 51.33
N PHE A 29 18.72 10.29 51.24
CA PHE A 29 19.64 9.27 50.73
C PHE A 29 19.69 8.02 51.65
N SER A 30 19.85 6.83 51.08
CA SER A 30 20.58 5.70 51.71
C SER A 30 21.06 4.72 50.64
N GLN A 31 22.38 4.50 50.59
CA GLN A 31 23.05 3.45 49.83
C GLN A 31 23.05 2.16 50.64
N THR A 32 22.67 1.02 50.05
CA THR A 32 23.15 -0.32 50.44
C THR A 32 23.15 -1.29 49.25
N ALA A 33 24.36 -1.78 48.95
CA ALA A 33 24.80 -3.01 48.29
C ALA A 33 23.82 -3.97 47.56
N SER A 34 24.14 -4.19 46.29
CA SER A 34 24.27 -5.46 45.53
C SER A 34 23.38 -6.67 45.80
N ALA A 35 22.59 -7.06 44.79
CA ALA A 35 22.43 -8.46 44.38
C ALA A 35 22.17 -8.54 42.86
N SER A 36 22.94 -9.41 42.21
CA SER A 36 23.07 -9.56 40.76
C SER A 36 21.87 -10.30 40.13
N THR A 37 21.25 -9.71 39.10
CA THR A 37 20.54 -10.46 38.06
C THR A 37 20.63 -9.72 36.73
N SER A 38 21.80 -9.82 36.10
CA SER A 38 22.04 -9.45 34.72
C SER A 38 21.43 -10.48 33.76
N ASN A 39 20.88 -9.96 32.66
CA ASN A 39 20.72 -10.57 31.32
C ASN A 39 19.29 -10.89 30.89
N SER A 40 18.73 -10.01 30.05
CA SER A 40 18.07 -10.41 28.77
C SER A 40 17.49 -9.24 27.96
N VAL A 41 17.45 -8.00 28.48
CA VAL A 41 16.71 -6.91 27.81
C VAL A 41 17.58 -5.93 27.01
N SER A 42 18.92 -5.98 27.15
CA SER A 42 19.81 -4.98 26.56
C SER A 42 20.39 -5.35 25.17
N SER A 43 20.06 -6.50 24.59
CA SER A 43 20.64 -6.95 23.30
C SER A 43 19.74 -6.74 22.08
N LEU A 44 18.55 -6.12 22.22
CA LEU A 44 17.62 -5.92 21.09
C LEU A 44 17.55 -4.47 20.59
N GLN A 45 18.16 -3.51 21.28
CA GLN A 45 18.22 -2.10 20.82
C GLN A 45 19.25 -1.86 19.69
N GLY A 46 20.06 -2.85 19.30
CA GLY A 46 21.04 -2.73 18.21
C GLY A 46 20.50 -2.93 16.79
N ALA A 47 19.23 -3.33 16.62
CA ALA A 47 18.65 -3.70 15.32
C ALA A 47 18.07 -2.51 14.50
N ASN A 48 18.11 -1.29 15.04
CA ASN A 48 17.53 -0.10 14.41
C ASN A 48 18.54 0.69 13.57
N SER A 49 19.25 0.02 12.67
CA SER A 49 19.90 0.65 11.51
C SER A 49 20.33 -0.42 10.51
N VAL A 50 19.40 -1.28 10.09
CA VAL A 50 19.61 -2.02 8.84
C VAL A 50 19.37 -1.02 7.70
N THR A 51 20.44 -0.32 7.33
CA THR A 51 20.51 0.44 6.10
C THR A 51 20.31 -0.56 4.97
N TYR A 52 19.12 -0.56 4.36
CA TYR A 52 18.96 -1.16 3.05
C TYR A 52 19.74 -0.25 2.11
N GLU A 53 21.00 -0.59 1.88
CA GLU A 53 21.81 0.03 0.85
C GLU A 53 21.13 -0.23 -0.48
N GLY A 54 20.24 0.68 -0.87
CA GLY A 54 19.94 0.92 -2.26
C GLY A 54 21.27 1.28 -2.90
N THR A 55 21.87 0.32 -3.58
CA THR A 55 23.11 0.51 -4.32
C THR A 55 22.88 1.61 -5.34
N LYS A 56 23.36 2.83 -5.06
CA LYS A 56 23.70 3.82 -6.08
C LYS A 56 24.92 3.26 -6.83
N GLY A 57 24.66 2.30 -7.70
CA GLY A 57 25.65 1.64 -8.54
C GLY A 57 24.99 1.25 -9.86
N ALA A 58 25.74 1.40 -10.94
CA ALA A 58 25.39 1.19 -12.34
C ALA A 58 24.95 -0.25 -12.68
N ASN A 59 23.88 -0.75 -12.06
CA ASN A 59 23.33 -2.06 -12.38
C ASN A 59 22.55 -1.97 -13.69
N LYS A 60 23.16 -2.45 -14.77
CA LYS A 60 22.57 -2.54 -16.12
C LYS A 60 21.34 -3.47 -16.16
N ALA A 61 21.21 -4.38 -15.19
CA ALA A 61 20.14 -5.35 -15.14
C ALA A 61 18.79 -4.67 -14.79
N PRO A 62 17.71 -4.97 -15.53
CA PRO A 62 16.39 -4.36 -15.29
C PRO A 62 15.74 -4.77 -13.97
N ILE A 63 16.01 -5.99 -13.50
CA ILE A 63 15.55 -6.50 -12.20
C ILE A 63 16.69 -7.25 -11.52
N THR A 64 17.02 -6.85 -10.29
CA THR A 64 17.85 -7.63 -9.37
C THR A 64 16.98 -8.29 -8.30
N GLN A 65 17.52 -9.23 -7.53
CA GLN A 65 16.79 -9.91 -6.47
C GLN A 65 17.29 -9.43 -5.11
N LEU A 66 16.37 -9.06 -4.21
CA LEU A 66 16.72 -8.71 -2.84
C LEU A 66 17.22 -9.96 -2.11
N LYS A 67 18.40 -9.87 -1.50
CA LYS A 67 18.95 -10.94 -0.67
C LYS A 67 18.41 -10.83 0.76
N LEU A 68 17.70 -11.86 1.21
CA LEU A 68 17.22 -11.96 2.58
C LEU A 68 18.39 -12.23 3.54
N ASN A 69 18.32 -11.68 4.76
CA ASN A 69 19.35 -11.83 5.77
C ASN A 69 19.09 -13.08 6.66
N PRO A 70 19.96 -14.10 6.65
CA PRO A 70 19.76 -15.27 7.52
C PRO A 70 19.74 -14.94 9.01
N SER A 71 20.38 -13.85 9.46
CA SER A 71 20.40 -13.48 10.88
C SER A 71 19.02 -13.08 11.42
N THR A 72 18.05 -12.76 10.55
CA THR A 72 16.69 -12.38 10.96
C THR A 72 15.72 -13.56 11.02
N ILE A 73 16.15 -14.78 10.71
CA ILE A 73 15.29 -15.98 10.71
C ILE A 73 14.65 -16.21 12.08
N ALA A 74 15.39 -16.03 13.17
CA ALA A 74 14.86 -16.23 14.52
C ALA A 74 13.74 -15.22 14.84
N LEU A 75 13.93 -13.95 14.50
CA LEU A 75 12.89 -12.91 14.63
C LEU A 75 11.68 -13.24 13.75
N GLY A 76 11.92 -13.64 12.50
CA GLY A 76 10.88 -14.04 11.55
C GLY A 76 10.02 -15.18 12.08
N LYS A 77 10.63 -16.20 12.68
CA LYS A 77 9.93 -17.32 13.32
C LYS A 77 9.00 -16.83 14.42
N THR A 78 9.48 -15.98 15.33
CA THR A 78 8.65 -15.44 16.42
C THR A 78 7.42 -14.71 15.88
N LEU A 79 7.62 -13.80 14.93
CA LEU A 79 6.53 -13.03 14.31
C LEU A 79 5.53 -13.94 13.57
N PHE A 80 6.05 -14.95 12.86
CA PHE A 80 5.23 -15.89 12.12
C PHE A 80 4.38 -16.78 13.03
N VAL A 81 4.96 -17.29 14.12
CA VAL A 81 4.23 -18.11 15.11
C VAL A 81 3.12 -17.28 15.77
N GLU A 82 3.40 -16.02 16.12
CA GLU A 82 2.43 -15.13 16.76
C GLU A 82 1.27 -14.74 15.83
N SER A 83 1.54 -14.52 14.54
CA SER A 83 0.58 -13.86 13.64
C SER A 83 0.06 -14.69 12.46
N CYS A 84 0.71 -15.82 12.14
CA CYS A 84 0.44 -16.57 10.91
C CYS A 84 0.21 -18.08 11.16
N ALA A 85 0.87 -18.66 12.16
CA ALA A 85 0.87 -20.11 12.38
C ALA A 85 -0.49 -20.70 12.74
N SER A 86 -1.40 -19.93 13.34
CA SER A 86 -2.77 -20.39 13.65
C SER A 86 -3.57 -20.80 12.40
N CYS A 87 -3.19 -20.29 11.23
CA CYS A 87 -3.79 -20.63 9.93
C CYS A 87 -2.83 -21.45 9.05
N HIS A 88 -1.54 -21.09 9.00
CA HIS A 88 -0.56 -21.72 8.09
C HIS A 88 0.27 -22.84 8.74
N GLY A 89 0.05 -23.13 10.02
CA GLY A 89 0.85 -24.08 10.82
C GLY A 89 2.23 -23.53 11.18
N ASP A 90 2.85 -24.01 12.26
CA ASP A 90 4.15 -23.50 12.74
C ASP A 90 5.27 -23.64 11.70
N ALA A 91 5.24 -24.72 10.92
CA ALA A 91 6.20 -24.98 9.85
C ALA A 91 5.76 -24.39 8.49
N ALA A 92 4.74 -23.52 8.44
CA ALA A 92 4.23 -22.90 7.23
C ALA A 92 3.75 -23.88 6.13
N VAL A 93 3.44 -25.13 6.50
CA VAL A 93 2.99 -26.21 5.60
C VAL A 93 1.52 -26.08 5.18
N GLY A 94 0.80 -25.11 5.75
CA GLY A 94 -0.64 -24.93 5.55
C GLY A 94 -1.47 -25.81 6.48
N THR A 95 -2.77 -25.53 6.51
CA THR A 95 -3.79 -26.31 7.21
C THR A 95 -5.07 -26.36 6.34
N SER A 96 -6.17 -26.91 6.86
CA SER A 96 -7.48 -26.77 6.21
C SER A 96 -7.97 -25.32 6.14
N ARG A 97 -7.39 -24.41 6.94
CA ARG A 97 -7.78 -22.99 6.98
C ARG A 97 -7.02 -22.10 6.01
N ALA A 98 -5.78 -22.46 5.66
CA ALA A 98 -4.93 -21.64 4.81
C ALA A 98 -3.88 -22.47 4.06
N PRO A 99 -3.43 -22.02 2.87
CA PRO A 99 -2.56 -22.82 2.00
C PRO A 99 -1.14 -22.97 2.56
N ASN A 100 -0.41 -23.93 1.99
CA ASN A 100 1.02 -24.08 2.19
C ASN A 100 1.78 -22.84 1.68
N LEU A 101 2.74 -22.34 2.46
CA LEU A 101 3.61 -21.23 2.07
C LEU A 101 5.02 -21.68 1.66
N GLN A 102 5.40 -22.91 2.00
CA GLN A 102 6.69 -23.48 1.61
C GLN A 102 6.84 -23.54 0.09
N GLY A 103 7.98 -23.08 -0.43
CA GLY A 103 8.28 -23.11 -1.85
C GLY A 103 7.51 -22.10 -2.73
N LEU A 104 6.59 -21.30 -2.17
CA LEU A 104 5.88 -20.24 -2.93
C LEU A 104 6.79 -19.07 -3.32
N GLY A 105 7.93 -18.91 -2.63
CA GLY A 105 8.90 -17.85 -2.87
C GLY A 105 8.64 -16.56 -2.10
N ALA A 106 9.75 -15.89 -1.75
CA ALA A 106 9.75 -14.70 -0.92
C ALA A 106 8.91 -13.56 -1.51
N ALA A 107 8.88 -13.39 -2.83
CA ALA A 107 8.05 -12.35 -3.47
C ALA A 107 6.55 -12.54 -3.22
N THR A 108 6.09 -13.79 -3.12
CA THR A 108 4.67 -14.06 -2.85
C THR A 108 4.31 -13.59 -1.46
N ILE A 109 5.12 -13.97 -0.47
CA ILE A 109 4.88 -13.65 0.94
C ILE A 109 5.03 -12.13 1.16
N ASP A 110 6.09 -11.53 0.63
CA ASP A 110 6.32 -10.09 0.70
C ASP A 110 5.16 -9.30 0.10
N PHE A 111 4.64 -9.70 -1.06
CA PHE A 111 3.50 -9.02 -1.68
C PHE A 111 2.27 -9.01 -0.76
N TRP A 112 1.89 -10.16 -0.21
CA TRP A 112 0.70 -10.27 0.63
C TRP A 112 0.85 -9.50 1.94
N VAL A 113 2.03 -9.54 2.56
CA VAL A 113 2.30 -8.90 3.84
C VAL A 113 2.55 -7.39 3.68
N SER A 114 3.39 -6.98 2.72
CA SER A 114 3.74 -5.57 2.46
C SER A 114 2.58 -4.75 1.89
N THR A 115 1.60 -5.39 1.26
CA THR A 115 0.35 -4.73 0.84
C THR A 115 -0.71 -4.69 1.96
N GLY A 116 -0.42 -5.30 3.11
CA GLY A 116 -1.33 -5.39 4.25
C GLY A 116 -2.55 -6.28 4.01
N ARG A 117 -2.57 -7.05 2.92
CA ARG A 117 -3.65 -8.01 2.64
C ARG A 117 -3.60 -9.18 3.61
N MET A 118 -2.40 -9.63 3.96
CA MET A 118 -2.13 -10.55 5.05
C MET A 118 -1.52 -9.81 6.25
N PRO A 119 -1.88 -10.17 7.50
CA PRO A 119 -2.85 -11.20 7.88
C PRO A 119 -4.31 -10.83 7.53
N LEU A 120 -5.06 -11.83 7.07
CA LEU A 120 -6.46 -11.72 6.69
C LEU A 120 -7.36 -12.26 7.80
N ALA A 121 -8.47 -11.57 8.08
CA ALA A 121 -9.41 -11.98 9.12
C ALA A 121 -10.36 -13.08 8.65
N ASP A 122 -10.81 -13.00 7.40
CA ASP A 122 -11.76 -13.94 6.80
C ASP A 122 -11.24 -14.37 5.41
N PRO A 123 -10.92 -15.66 5.20
CA PRO A 123 -10.42 -16.16 3.91
C PRO A 123 -11.51 -16.29 2.84
N THR A 124 -12.79 -16.13 3.17
CA THR A 124 -13.91 -16.25 2.21
C THR A 124 -14.12 -14.99 1.39
N VAL A 125 -13.56 -13.86 1.81
CA VAL A 125 -13.68 -12.57 1.13
C VAL A 125 -12.38 -12.20 0.41
N GLN A 126 -12.51 -11.48 -0.70
CA GLN A 126 -11.35 -10.99 -1.44
C GLN A 126 -10.48 -10.10 -0.53
N PRO A 127 -9.16 -10.33 -0.43
CA PRO A 127 -8.29 -9.51 0.41
C PRO A 127 -8.11 -8.09 -0.14
N ILE A 128 -8.53 -7.11 0.65
CA ILE A 128 -8.39 -5.69 0.34
C ILE A 128 -7.05 -5.17 0.89
N ARG A 129 -6.43 -4.23 0.17
CA ARG A 129 -5.22 -3.52 0.64
C ARG A 129 -5.54 -2.77 1.94
N LYS A 130 -4.69 -2.92 2.95
CA LYS A 130 -4.76 -2.23 4.24
C LYS A 130 -3.39 -1.66 4.59
N PRO A 131 -3.28 -0.73 5.56
CA PRO A 131 -1.98 -0.40 6.14
C PRO A 131 -1.26 -1.68 6.60
N PRO A 132 0.00 -1.91 6.20
CA PRO A 132 0.74 -3.09 6.60
C PRO A 132 0.86 -3.17 8.12
N ARG A 133 0.60 -4.35 8.70
CA ARG A 133 0.74 -4.58 10.14
C ARG A 133 2.20 -4.65 10.59
N PHE A 134 3.09 -5.02 9.69
CA PHE A 134 4.51 -5.19 9.94
C PHE A 134 5.31 -4.10 9.24
N SER A 135 6.39 -3.67 9.90
CA SER A 135 7.41 -2.84 9.26
C SER A 135 8.16 -3.61 8.16
N ARG A 136 8.86 -2.90 7.28
CA ARG A 136 9.62 -3.53 6.18
C ARG A 136 10.62 -4.58 6.68
N SER A 137 11.33 -4.30 7.77
CA SER A 137 12.30 -5.24 8.36
C SER A 137 11.63 -6.47 8.96
N GLN A 138 10.47 -6.31 9.59
CA GLN A 138 9.68 -7.44 10.11
C GLN A 138 9.12 -8.31 8.98
N THR A 139 8.61 -7.72 7.90
CA THR A 139 8.17 -8.48 6.72
C THR A 139 9.31 -9.31 6.14
N LEU A 140 10.48 -8.71 5.93
CA LEU A 140 11.64 -9.43 5.41
C LEU A 140 12.17 -10.50 6.37
N ALA A 141 12.01 -10.31 7.69
CA ALA A 141 12.32 -11.34 8.66
C ALA A 141 11.36 -12.53 8.54
N ILE A 142 10.06 -12.28 8.40
CA ILE A 142 9.04 -13.32 8.14
C ILE A 142 9.36 -14.06 6.83
N ASP A 143 9.67 -13.33 5.76
CA ASP A 143 10.06 -13.92 4.46
C ASP A 143 11.31 -14.80 4.60
N ALA A 144 12.33 -14.32 5.35
CA ALA A 144 13.55 -15.08 5.61
C ALA A 144 13.27 -16.39 6.35
N TYR A 145 12.36 -16.36 7.34
CA TYR A 145 11.96 -17.56 8.05
C TYR A 145 11.26 -18.56 7.13
N VAL A 146 10.22 -18.16 6.41
CA VAL A 146 9.46 -19.09 5.55
C VAL A 146 10.35 -19.64 4.42
N THR A 147 11.21 -18.79 3.83
CA THR A 147 12.18 -19.21 2.81
C THR A 147 13.23 -20.17 3.36
N SER A 148 13.58 -20.08 4.66
CA SER A 148 14.52 -21.00 5.31
C SER A 148 13.94 -22.41 5.49
N LEU A 149 12.61 -22.55 5.57
CA LEU A 149 11.94 -23.84 5.69
C LEU A 149 11.93 -24.60 4.36
N ALA A 150 11.71 -23.87 3.26
CA ALA A 150 11.78 -24.42 1.92
C ALA A 150 12.12 -23.33 0.91
N SER A 151 13.23 -23.52 0.20
CA SER A 151 13.60 -22.68 -0.94
C SER A 151 12.73 -22.99 -2.15
N GLY A 152 12.28 -21.95 -2.86
CA GLY A 152 11.54 -22.11 -4.11
C GLY A 152 10.88 -20.80 -4.54
N GLY A 153 10.25 -20.80 -5.70
CA GLY A 153 9.45 -19.67 -6.18
C GLY A 153 10.25 -18.40 -6.55
N PRO A 154 9.54 -17.30 -6.88
CA PRO A 154 10.17 -16.02 -7.19
C PRO A 154 10.76 -15.34 -5.95
N HIS A 155 11.95 -14.77 -6.11
CA HIS A 155 12.57 -13.88 -5.13
C HIS A 155 12.01 -12.46 -5.24
N ILE A 156 12.18 -11.65 -4.19
CA ILE A 156 11.71 -10.27 -4.11
C ILE A 156 12.45 -9.42 -5.16
N PRO A 157 11.74 -8.87 -6.17
CA PRO A 157 12.35 -8.10 -7.25
C PRO A 157 12.70 -6.67 -6.81
N GLN A 158 13.89 -6.22 -7.20
CA GLN A 158 14.32 -4.84 -7.14
C GLN A 158 14.40 -4.29 -8.57
N VAL A 159 13.45 -3.42 -8.92
CA VAL A 159 13.29 -2.93 -10.29
C VAL A 159 14.15 -1.69 -10.52
N ASN A 160 14.96 -1.70 -11.58
CA ASN A 160 15.69 -0.54 -12.04
C ASN A 160 14.89 0.23 -13.11
N LEU A 161 14.20 1.30 -12.70
CA LEU A 161 13.41 2.13 -13.62
C LEU A 161 14.26 2.90 -14.64
N GLY A 162 15.55 3.10 -14.37
CA GLY A 162 16.48 3.76 -15.29
C GLY A 162 16.79 2.92 -16.53
N ALA A 163 16.79 1.59 -16.38
CA ALA A 163 17.01 0.63 -17.47
C ALA A 163 15.72 0.26 -18.24
N ALA A 164 14.56 0.73 -17.79
CA ALA A 164 13.26 0.39 -18.37
C ALA A 164 12.79 1.38 -19.46
N SER A 165 12.08 0.86 -20.46
CA SER A 165 11.47 1.61 -21.55
C SER A 165 10.00 1.91 -21.27
N LEU A 166 9.63 3.19 -21.39
CA LEU A 166 8.26 3.63 -21.13
C LEU A 166 7.29 3.17 -22.24
N SER A 167 7.68 3.36 -23.50
CA SER A 167 6.84 3.03 -24.66
C SER A 167 6.63 1.53 -24.82
N ALA A 168 7.66 0.72 -24.54
CA ALA A 168 7.50 -0.73 -24.50
C ALA A 168 6.54 -1.14 -23.37
N GLY A 169 6.68 -0.52 -22.19
CA GLY A 169 5.81 -0.77 -21.04
C GLY A 169 4.33 -0.49 -21.32
N GLU A 170 4.02 0.58 -22.05
CA GLU A 170 2.66 0.93 -22.47
C GLU A 170 2.02 -0.17 -23.32
N GLY A 171 2.69 -0.59 -24.40
CA GLY A 171 2.18 -1.65 -25.27
C GLY A 171 2.02 -2.99 -24.56
N LEU A 172 2.96 -3.32 -23.66
CA LEU A 172 2.90 -4.54 -22.85
C LEU A 172 1.74 -4.49 -21.84
N PHE A 173 1.52 -3.35 -21.19
CA PHE A 173 0.42 -3.17 -20.26
C PHE A 173 -0.93 -3.25 -20.97
N ALA A 174 -1.07 -2.58 -22.12
CA ALA A 174 -2.29 -2.60 -22.91
C ALA A 174 -2.68 -4.02 -23.35
N THR A 175 -1.68 -4.85 -23.70
CA THR A 175 -1.91 -6.22 -24.20
C THR A 175 -2.08 -7.26 -23.10
N ASN A 176 -1.48 -7.08 -21.92
CA ASN A 176 -1.44 -8.13 -20.89
C ASN A 176 -2.18 -7.77 -19.58
N CYS A 177 -2.43 -6.48 -19.32
CA CYS A 177 -2.89 -6.01 -18.01
C CYS A 177 -4.18 -5.20 -18.08
N ALA A 178 -4.36 -4.40 -19.13
CA ALA A 178 -5.47 -3.47 -19.27
C ALA A 178 -6.84 -4.17 -19.34
N ALA A 179 -6.89 -5.43 -19.78
CA ALA A 179 -8.13 -6.22 -19.81
C ALA A 179 -8.76 -6.42 -18.42
N CYS A 180 -7.97 -6.36 -17.34
CA CYS A 180 -8.47 -6.49 -15.98
C CYS A 180 -8.29 -5.19 -15.18
N HIS A 181 -7.15 -4.51 -15.34
CA HIS A 181 -6.86 -3.30 -14.57
C HIS A 181 -7.38 -2.02 -15.23
N THR A 182 -8.03 -2.11 -16.40
CA THR A 182 -8.32 -1.00 -17.34
C THR A 182 -7.06 -0.32 -17.85
N ILE A 183 -7.18 0.52 -18.87
CA ILE A 183 -6.02 1.25 -19.43
C ILE A 183 -5.46 2.30 -18.47
N THR A 184 -6.31 2.83 -17.59
CA THR A 184 -5.95 3.83 -16.58
C THR A 184 -5.47 3.20 -15.27
N GLY A 185 -5.52 1.87 -15.15
CA GLY A 185 -5.06 1.17 -13.95
C GLY A 185 -5.96 1.31 -12.73
N VAL A 186 -7.20 1.81 -12.88
CA VAL A 186 -8.15 1.96 -11.77
C VAL A 186 -8.71 0.62 -11.27
N GLY A 187 -8.67 -0.43 -12.11
CA GLY A 187 -9.28 -1.72 -11.82
C GLY A 187 -10.72 -1.85 -12.33
N ASP A 188 -11.18 -3.08 -12.50
CA ASP A 188 -12.55 -3.39 -12.93
C ASP A 188 -13.12 -4.59 -12.15
N ALA A 189 -14.44 -4.75 -12.18
CA ALA A 189 -15.11 -5.94 -11.67
C ALA A 189 -14.82 -7.15 -12.56
N LEU A 190 -14.59 -8.30 -11.92
CA LEU A 190 -14.41 -9.60 -12.57
C LEU A 190 -15.59 -10.53 -12.22
N ALA A 191 -15.63 -11.69 -12.87
CA ALA A 191 -16.59 -12.73 -12.54
C ALA A 191 -16.47 -13.18 -11.07
N ASN A 192 -17.53 -13.81 -10.54
CA ASN A 192 -17.58 -14.36 -9.17
C ASN A 192 -17.41 -13.31 -8.06
N SER A 193 -17.88 -12.09 -8.29
CA SER A 193 -17.90 -11.01 -7.29
C SER A 193 -16.51 -10.61 -6.77
N VAL A 194 -15.46 -10.87 -7.56
CA VAL A 194 -14.11 -10.36 -7.31
C VAL A 194 -13.82 -9.18 -8.23
N TYR A 195 -12.80 -8.39 -7.93
CA TYR A 195 -12.39 -7.26 -8.77
C TYR A 195 -10.86 -7.15 -8.89
N ALA A 196 -10.38 -6.54 -9.96
CA ALA A 196 -8.98 -6.20 -10.10
C ALA A 196 -8.72 -4.91 -9.32
N PRO A 197 -7.73 -4.88 -8.41
CA PRO A 197 -7.49 -3.70 -7.61
C PRO A 197 -6.85 -2.56 -8.43
N SER A 198 -7.06 -1.33 -7.97
CA SER A 198 -6.36 -0.14 -8.45
C SER A 198 -4.84 -0.27 -8.27
N LEU A 199 -4.10 0.16 -9.29
CA LEU A 199 -2.64 0.17 -9.33
C LEU A 199 -2.03 1.48 -8.79
N HIS A 200 -2.86 2.47 -8.45
CA HIS A 200 -2.39 3.82 -8.09
C HIS A 200 -1.53 3.88 -6.82
N ASN A 201 -1.70 2.92 -5.92
CA ASN A 201 -1.04 2.88 -4.61
C ASN A 201 0.08 1.83 -4.50
N ALA A 202 0.43 1.14 -5.60
CA ALA A 202 1.40 0.06 -5.57
C ALA A 202 2.86 0.58 -5.64
N SER A 203 3.77 -0.02 -4.86
CA SER A 203 5.20 0.23 -5.01
C SER A 203 5.76 -0.48 -6.24
N THR A 204 6.94 -0.09 -6.71
CA THR A 204 7.62 -0.73 -7.84
C THR A 204 7.88 -2.21 -7.60
N THR A 205 8.31 -2.57 -6.39
CA THR A 205 8.48 -3.97 -5.96
C THR A 205 7.14 -4.69 -5.98
N GLN A 206 6.08 -4.12 -5.39
CA GLN A 206 4.75 -4.76 -5.36
C GLN A 206 4.17 -5.02 -6.75
N ILE A 207 4.40 -4.13 -7.72
CA ILE A 207 3.97 -4.32 -9.11
C ILE A 207 4.69 -5.52 -9.72
N ALA A 208 6.03 -5.56 -9.59
CA ALA A 208 6.81 -6.67 -10.13
C ALA A 208 6.51 -8.00 -9.42
N GLU A 209 6.27 -7.99 -8.10
CA GLU A 209 5.84 -9.16 -7.36
C GLU A 209 4.48 -9.66 -7.83
N ALA A 210 3.49 -8.77 -7.99
CA ALA A 210 2.17 -9.14 -8.48
C ALA A 210 2.26 -9.84 -9.84
N ILE A 211 3.06 -9.29 -10.76
CA ILE A 211 3.30 -9.88 -12.09
C ILE A 211 3.94 -11.28 -11.97
N ARG A 212 4.94 -11.45 -11.10
CA ARG A 212 5.71 -12.71 -10.97
C ARG A 212 4.98 -13.80 -10.20
N THR A 213 4.07 -13.42 -9.30
CA THR A 213 3.41 -14.31 -8.36
C THR A 213 1.98 -14.64 -8.79
N GLY A 214 1.30 -13.71 -9.47
CA GLY A 214 -0.09 -13.88 -9.90
C GLY A 214 -1.04 -13.97 -8.71
N PRO A 215 -1.24 -12.89 -7.93
CA PRO A 215 -2.10 -12.94 -6.76
C PRO A 215 -3.57 -13.16 -7.13
N LEU A 216 -4.23 -14.07 -6.41
CA LEU A 216 -5.65 -14.37 -6.57
C LEU A 216 -5.96 -14.91 -7.99
N ASN A 217 -6.84 -14.25 -8.75
CA ASN A 217 -7.18 -14.63 -10.13
C ASN A 217 -6.25 -14.02 -11.19
N MET A 218 -5.22 -13.25 -10.77
CA MET A 218 -4.25 -12.70 -11.71
C MET A 218 -3.33 -13.82 -12.22
N PRO A 219 -3.17 -14.00 -13.55
CA PRO A 219 -2.28 -15.02 -14.07
C PRO A 219 -0.82 -14.75 -13.68
N ARG A 220 -0.06 -15.83 -13.49
CA ARG A 220 1.35 -15.76 -13.14
C ARG A 220 2.22 -15.55 -14.39
N PHE A 221 2.95 -14.44 -14.44
CA PHE A 221 3.88 -14.16 -15.54
C PHE A 221 5.32 -14.49 -15.13
N GLY A 222 5.69 -15.75 -15.35
CA GLY A 222 7.08 -16.21 -15.20
C GLY A 222 8.03 -15.59 -16.22
N THR A 223 9.32 -15.87 -16.09
CA THR A 223 10.37 -15.34 -16.98
C THR A 223 10.23 -15.80 -18.45
N GLY A 224 9.54 -16.92 -18.69
CA GLY A 224 9.21 -17.40 -20.03
C GLY A 224 8.07 -16.65 -20.73
N ASN A 225 7.17 -16.01 -19.97
CA ASN A 225 6.05 -15.22 -20.53
C ASN A 225 6.43 -13.74 -20.64
N LEU A 226 6.98 -13.18 -19.55
CA LEU A 226 7.50 -11.81 -19.50
C LEU A 226 8.93 -11.82 -18.98
N SER A 227 9.88 -11.37 -19.80
CA SER A 227 11.28 -11.20 -19.41
C SER A 227 11.42 -10.17 -18.28
N ASN A 228 12.57 -10.19 -17.57
CA ASN A 228 12.85 -9.19 -16.54
C ASN A 228 12.82 -7.75 -17.07
N GLN A 229 13.23 -7.56 -18.33
CA GLN A 229 13.15 -6.25 -18.99
C GLN A 229 11.69 -5.82 -19.17
N GLN A 230 10.84 -6.68 -19.73
CA GLN A 230 9.43 -6.38 -19.95
C GLN A 230 8.68 -6.07 -18.64
N VAL A 231 8.99 -6.80 -17.56
CA VAL A 231 8.40 -6.51 -16.24
C VAL A 231 8.87 -5.15 -15.71
N ALA A 232 10.13 -4.79 -15.91
CA ALA A 232 10.63 -3.46 -15.53
C ALA A 232 9.99 -2.34 -16.37
N ASP A 233 9.80 -2.57 -17.68
CA ASP A 233 9.13 -1.66 -18.60
C ASP A 233 7.66 -1.41 -18.19
N ILE A 234 6.89 -2.47 -17.93
CA ILE A 234 5.52 -2.37 -17.40
C ILE A 234 5.52 -1.62 -16.06
N THR A 235 6.44 -1.95 -15.15
CA THR A 235 6.52 -1.30 -13.84
C THR A 235 6.80 0.20 -13.97
N LYS A 236 7.67 0.59 -14.91
CA LYS A 236 7.95 2.00 -15.22
C LYS A 236 6.73 2.71 -15.78
N TYR A 237 6.03 2.08 -16.72
CA TYR A 237 4.78 2.63 -17.27
C TYR A 237 3.72 2.85 -16.19
N VAL A 238 3.47 1.84 -15.35
CA VAL A 238 2.52 1.96 -14.25
C VAL A 238 2.95 3.09 -13.30
N LYS A 239 4.23 3.12 -12.89
CA LYS A 239 4.73 4.10 -11.92
C LYS A 239 4.70 5.54 -12.46
N ASN A 240 5.01 5.74 -13.73
CA ASN A 240 5.20 7.08 -14.28
C ASN A 240 3.98 7.64 -15.01
N VAL A 241 3.10 6.80 -15.55
CA VAL A 241 1.93 7.23 -16.34
C VAL A 241 0.65 6.96 -15.58
N ILE A 242 0.40 5.72 -15.19
CA ILE A 242 -0.85 5.35 -14.49
C ILE A 242 -0.95 6.04 -13.13
N GLN A 243 0.12 6.03 -12.33
CA GLN A 243 0.09 6.65 -11.01
C GLN A 243 0.18 8.19 -11.04
N HIS A 244 0.57 8.77 -12.17
CA HIS A 244 0.71 10.21 -12.36
C HIS A 244 0.09 10.62 -13.71
N PRO A 245 -1.24 10.46 -13.86
CA PRO A 245 -1.91 10.74 -15.11
C PRO A 245 -1.87 12.25 -15.41
N ASN A 246 -1.62 12.60 -16.66
CA ASN A 246 -1.72 13.97 -17.14
C ASN A 246 -3.14 14.21 -17.65
N ASP A 247 -3.99 14.85 -16.84
CA ASP A 247 -5.38 15.17 -17.18
C ASP A 247 -5.45 16.37 -18.14
N VAL A 248 -5.02 16.14 -19.39
CA VAL A 248 -5.10 17.15 -20.44
C VAL A 248 -6.57 17.40 -20.82
N GLY A 249 -7.03 18.64 -20.68
CA GLY A 249 -8.38 19.04 -21.11
C GLY A 249 -9.44 19.05 -20.02
N GLY A 250 -9.11 18.84 -18.74
CA GLY A 250 -10.06 19.06 -17.65
C GLY A 250 -9.84 18.15 -16.44
N LEU A 251 -10.94 17.81 -15.76
CA LEU A 251 -10.93 16.92 -14.60
C LEU A 251 -10.87 15.45 -15.08
N GLY A 252 -9.98 14.63 -14.50
CA GLY A 252 -9.89 13.20 -14.85
C GLY A 252 -11.07 12.32 -14.43
N LEU A 253 -12.04 12.85 -13.67
CA LEU A 253 -13.27 12.15 -13.21
C LEU A 253 -13.04 10.74 -12.64
N GLY A 254 -11.94 10.57 -11.90
CA GLY A 254 -11.55 9.29 -11.30
C GLY A 254 -11.00 8.25 -12.30
N TRP A 255 -10.72 8.66 -13.54
CA TRP A 255 -10.11 7.85 -14.60
C TRP A 255 -10.88 6.57 -14.96
N VAL A 256 -12.17 6.53 -14.64
CA VAL A 256 -13.09 5.42 -14.97
C VAL A 256 -13.48 5.45 -16.46
N GLY A 257 -13.25 6.57 -17.13
CA GLY A 257 -13.44 6.73 -18.57
C GLY A 257 -14.87 7.13 -18.97
N PRO A 258 -15.36 6.68 -20.15
CA PRO A 258 -16.50 7.29 -20.83
C PRO A 258 -17.82 7.18 -20.07
N VAL A 259 -17.95 6.22 -19.16
CA VAL A 259 -19.17 6.06 -18.34
C VAL A 259 -19.30 7.20 -17.34
N ALA A 260 -18.23 7.52 -16.60
CA ALA A 260 -18.23 8.62 -15.65
C ALA A 260 -18.34 9.98 -16.38
N GLU A 261 -17.63 10.13 -17.50
CA GLU A 261 -17.73 11.31 -18.36
C GLU A 261 -19.14 11.51 -18.90
N GLY A 262 -19.79 10.45 -19.39
CA GLY A 262 -21.16 10.49 -19.89
C GLY A 262 -22.18 10.86 -18.81
N PHE A 263 -22.02 10.32 -17.60
CA PHE A 263 -22.86 10.68 -16.46
C PHE A 263 -22.74 12.18 -16.11
N VAL A 264 -21.51 12.71 -16.08
CA VAL A 264 -21.27 14.14 -15.86
C VAL A 264 -21.82 14.99 -17.00
N ALA A 265 -21.64 14.56 -18.26
CA ALA A 265 -22.17 15.26 -19.43
C ALA A 265 -23.71 15.32 -19.42
N ILE A 266 -24.40 14.29 -18.95
CA ILE A 266 -25.85 14.29 -18.82
C ILE A 266 -26.28 15.17 -17.64
N LEU A 267 -25.75 14.96 -16.45
CA LEU A 267 -26.22 15.71 -15.27
C LEU A 267 -25.88 17.20 -15.34
N ILE A 268 -24.65 17.53 -15.74
CA ILE A 268 -24.18 18.91 -15.78
C ILE A 268 -24.43 19.51 -17.15
N GLY A 269 -23.99 18.85 -18.22
CA GLY A 269 -24.12 19.37 -19.58
C GLY A 269 -25.58 19.53 -20.01
N LEU A 270 -26.34 18.42 -20.04
CA LEU A 270 -27.76 18.47 -20.40
C LEU A 270 -28.58 19.25 -19.35
N GLY A 271 -28.25 19.13 -18.06
CA GLY A 271 -28.89 19.92 -17.00
C GLY A 271 -28.78 21.43 -17.23
N VAL A 272 -27.58 21.94 -17.56
CA VAL A 272 -27.36 23.36 -17.88
C VAL A 272 -28.11 23.76 -19.15
N LEU A 273 -28.13 22.92 -20.18
CA LEU A 273 -28.87 23.19 -21.42
C LEU A 273 -30.39 23.28 -21.17
N MET A 274 -30.95 22.40 -20.33
CA MET A 274 -32.36 22.44 -19.97
C MET A 274 -32.72 23.73 -19.19
N ILE A 275 -31.87 24.13 -18.24
CA ILE A 275 -32.06 25.38 -17.47
C ILE A 275 -31.98 26.60 -18.40
N ALA A 276 -31.01 26.63 -19.31
CA ALA A 276 -30.89 27.71 -20.29
C ALA A 276 -32.11 27.77 -21.22
N GLY A 277 -32.58 26.60 -21.69
CA GLY A 277 -33.79 26.50 -22.52
C GLY A 277 -35.03 27.01 -21.81
N TYR A 278 -35.23 26.63 -20.54
CA TYR A 278 -36.33 27.14 -19.71
C TYR A 278 -36.26 28.66 -19.54
N TRP A 279 -35.08 29.21 -19.27
CA TRP A 279 -34.89 30.64 -19.06
C TRP A 279 -35.13 31.47 -20.32
N ILE A 280 -34.68 30.97 -21.48
CA ILE A 280 -34.93 31.61 -22.78
C ILE A 280 -36.42 31.51 -23.14
N GLY A 281 -37.03 30.34 -22.97
CA GLY A 281 -38.45 30.13 -23.27
C GLY A 281 -39.39 30.97 -22.41
N GLY A 282 -39.07 31.15 -21.12
CA GLY A 282 -39.86 31.99 -20.21
C GLY A 282 -39.88 33.48 -20.59
N ARG A 283 -38.86 33.97 -21.29
CA ARG A 283 -38.76 35.37 -21.76
C ARG A 283 -39.43 35.64 -23.10
N ALA A 284 -39.86 34.59 -23.83
CA ALA A 284 -40.49 34.75 -25.14
C ALA A 284 -42.00 35.06 -25.07
N HIS A 285 -42.59 34.99 -23.87
CA HIS A 285 -44.01 35.22 -23.61
C HIS A 285 -44.32 36.56 -22.90
N GLU A 286 -43.31 37.40 -22.69
CA GLU A 286 -43.42 38.80 -22.25
C GLU A 286 -43.18 39.75 -23.43
#